data_AF-V2Y5R8-F1
#
_entry.id   AF-V2Y5R8-F1
#
_cell.length_a   1.000
_cell.length_b   1.000
_cell.length_c   1.000
_cell.angle_alpha   90.00
_cell.angle_beta   90.00
_cell.angle_gamma   90.00
#
_symmetry.space_group_name_H-M   'P 1'
#
loop_
_entity.id
_entity.type
_entity.pdbx_description
1 polymer ?
#
loop_
_entity_poly.entity_id
_entity_poly.type
_entity_poly.pdbx_seq_one_letter_code
_entity_poly.pdbx_strand_id
1 'polypeptide(L)'
;NSRVIGFRLSVRDGGFAFALITVATRPVVPRQPSPECQALFDSQAFYHDHYSAACNVLTSECINRIYNGLVDLWNDRVCLAAATCQGTEKTVGIGACISPEIAALGHEGLPTIKSDLFLTIVTDCRTAPGRCVVTQQQYVDFFYGTLSLLGSTVWSDLQSEVIGLWWASIRDWAGTGDVVPYGNFDDWFHFSHS
;
A
#
# COMPACT_ATOMS: atom_id res chain seq x y z
N ASN A 1 11.45 7.20 -26.05
CA ASN A 1 10.28 7.05 -26.94
C ASN A 1 9.39 8.28 -26.74
N SER A 2 9.78 9.42 -27.31
CA SER A 2 9.17 10.71 -27.02
C SER A 2 8.05 11.01 -28.03
N ARG A 3 6.82 11.13 -27.55
CA ARG A 3 5.68 11.58 -28.38
C ARG A 3 5.79 13.08 -28.62
N VAL A 4 5.94 13.46 -29.88
CA VAL A 4 5.82 14.84 -30.36
C VAL A 4 4.34 15.13 -30.55
N ILE A 5 3.77 16.05 -29.76
CA ILE A 5 2.42 16.59 -29.98
C ILE A 5 2.57 17.74 -31.00
N GLY A 6 2.24 17.47 -32.26
CA GLY A 6 2.24 18.48 -33.32
C GLY A 6 0.95 19.31 -33.30
N PHE A 7 1.06 20.60 -33.00
CA PHE A 7 -0.01 21.57 -33.25
C PHE A 7 0.02 22.01 -34.71
N ARG A 8 -1.12 21.89 -35.41
CA ARG A 8 -1.34 22.39 -36.78
C ARG A 8 -1.99 23.76 -36.67
N LEU A 9 -1.33 24.83 -37.12
CA LEU A 9 -1.93 26.17 -37.21
C LEU A 9 -1.82 26.71 -38.64
N SER A 10 -2.97 27.14 -39.15
CA SER A 10 -3.22 27.68 -40.48
C SER A 10 -2.65 29.09 -40.63
N VAL A 11 -2.09 29.40 -41.80
CA VAL A 11 -1.43 30.67 -42.13
C VAL A 11 -2.46 31.75 -42.50
N ARG A 12 -2.32 32.96 -41.96
CA ARG A 12 -2.75 34.21 -42.62
C ARG A 12 -1.70 35.29 -42.42
N ASP A 13 -1.38 35.97 -43.51
CA ASP A 13 -0.32 36.95 -43.68
C ASP A 13 -0.41 38.14 -42.71
N GLY A 14 0.72 38.44 -42.07
CA GLY A 14 0.94 39.60 -41.21
C GLY A 14 2.21 39.36 -40.40
N GLY A 15 3.24 40.19 -40.57
CA GLY A 15 4.56 39.99 -39.98
C GLY A 15 4.49 39.87 -38.45
N PHE A 16 4.76 38.67 -37.93
CA PHE A 16 4.94 38.42 -36.51
C PHE A 16 6.42 38.15 -36.22
N ALA A 17 7.02 39.02 -35.43
CA ALA A 17 8.32 38.78 -34.83
C ALA A 17 8.21 37.56 -33.88
N PHE A 18 8.93 36.48 -34.20
CA PHE A 18 9.03 35.32 -33.33
C PHE A 18 9.95 35.65 -32.16
N ALA A 19 9.36 35.99 -31.01
CA ALA A 19 10.07 35.95 -29.74
C ALA A 19 10.29 34.48 -29.34
N LEU A 20 11.54 34.02 -29.40
CA LEU A 20 11.97 32.75 -28.82
C LEU A 20 11.85 32.85 -27.30
N ILE A 21 10.72 32.38 -26.75
CA ILE A 21 10.57 32.20 -25.31
C ILE A 21 11.37 30.95 -24.93
N THR A 22 12.57 31.16 -24.40
CA THR A 22 13.32 30.11 -23.71
C THR A 22 12.59 29.82 -22.40
N VAL A 23 11.82 28.73 -22.37
CA VAL A 23 11.29 28.20 -21.11
C VAL A 23 12.49 27.67 -20.33
N ALA A 24 12.93 28.41 -19.31
CA ALA A 24 13.90 27.92 -18.35
C ALA A 24 13.29 26.71 -17.65
N THR A 25 13.72 25.51 -18.02
CA THR A 25 13.45 24.31 -17.22
C THR A 25 14.21 24.49 -15.93
N ARG A 26 13.49 24.82 -14.85
CA ARG A 26 14.07 24.76 -13.51
C ARG A 26 14.61 23.35 -13.33
N PRO A 27 15.87 23.17 -12.86
CA PRO A 27 16.32 21.86 -12.45
C PRO A 27 15.31 21.35 -11.42
N VAL A 28 14.73 20.18 -11.67
CA VAL A 28 13.95 19.46 -10.68
C VAL A 28 14.95 19.05 -9.62
N VAL A 29 15.14 19.90 -8.61
CA VAL A 29 15.83 19.50 -7.38
C VAL A 29 14.97 18.35 -6.84
N PRO A 30 15.53 17.13 -6.67
CA PRO A 30 14.80 16.07 -6.00
C PRO A 30 14.37 16.63 -4.65
N ARG A 31 13.06 16.77 -4.45
CA ARG A 31 12.53 17.28 -3.19
C ARG A 31 12.96 16.26 -2.15
N GLN A 32 13.89 16.62 -1.28
CA GLN A 32 14.19 15.75 -0.15
C GLN A 32 12.89 15.51 0.62
N PRO A 33 12.65 14.27 1.09
CA PRO A 33 11.47 13.98 1.90
C PRO A 33 11.39 14.98 3.06
N SER A 34 10.17 15.37 3.46
CA SER A 34 10.03 16.10 4.73
C SER A 34 10.61 15.25 5.87
N PRO A 35 11.02 15.85 7.00
CA PRO A 35 11.48 15.09 8.16
C PRO A 35 10.47 14.04 8.62
N GLU A 36 9.18 14.35 8.54
CA GLU A 36 8.08 13.42 8.82
C GLU A 36 8.11 12.21 7.89
N CYS A 37 8.24 12.44 6.57
CA CYS A 37 8.37 11.37 5.61
C CYS A 37 9.63 10.53 5.83
N GLN A 38 10.76 11.18 6.12
CA GLN A 38 12.00 10.47 6.39
C GLN A 38 11.87 9.54 7.60
N ALA A 39 11.24 9.99 8.69
CA ALA A 39 11.02 9.16 9.88
C ALA A 39 10.14 7.92 9.59
N LEU A 40 9.15 8.04 8.70
CA LEU A 40 8.33 6.91 8.27
C LEU A 40 9.15 5.88 7.47
N PHE A 41 10.00 6.33 6.55
CA PHE A 41 10.91 5.46 5.81
C PHE A 41 11.97 4.81 6.71
N ASP A 42 12.53 5.55 7.67
CA ASP A 42 13.55 5.05 8.60
C ASP A 42 13.00 3.95 9.53
N SER A 43 11.69 3.96 9.79
CA SER A 43 10.98 2.96 10.60
C SER A 43 10.21 1.94 9.77
N GLN A 44 10.55 1.80 8.48
CA GLN A 44 9.97 0.80 7.60
C GLN A 44 10.13 -0.61 8.19
N ALA A 45 9.07 -1.42 8.07
CA ALA A 45 8.98 -2.80 8.56
C ALA A 45 9.19 -2.99 10.06
N PHE A 46 9.12 -1.90 10.84
CA PHE A 46 8.94 -1.96 12.28
C PHE A 46 7.46 -1.96 12.65
N TYR A 47 7.09 -2.78 13.63
CA TYR A 47 5.76 -2.80 14.23
C TYR A 47 5.90 -3.10 15.72
N HIS A 48 5.37 -2.24 16.60
CA HIS A 48 5.60 -2.27 18.06
C HIS A 48 7.07 -2.53 18.44
N ASP A 49 7.97 -1.67 17.94
CA ASP A 49 9.43 -1.73 18.16
C ASP A 49 10.13 -3.03 17.69
N HIS A 50 9.42 -3.86 16.91
CA HIS A 50 9.95 -5.09 16.35
C HIS A 50 10.17 -4.96 14.85
N TYR A 51 11.41 -5.13 14.39
CA TYR A 51 11.75 -5.17 12.96
C TYR A 51 11.61 -6.58 12.42
N SER A 52 11.01 -6.71 11.23
CA SER A 52 10.95 -7.99 10.52
C SER A 52 11.49 -7.89 9.09
N ALA A 53 12.49 -8.73 8.80
CA ALA A 53 13.10 -8.78 7.48
C ALA A 53 12.12 -9.24 6.39
N ALA A 54 11.19 -10.16 6.71
CA ALA A 54 10.18 -10.58 5.74
C ALA A 54 9.11 -9.50 5.54
N CYS A 55 8.73 -8.78 6.60
CA CYS A 55 7.89 -7.60 6.44
C CYS A 55 8.55 -6.56 5.53
N ASN A 56 9.86 -6.37 5.67
CA ASN A 56 10.63 -5.46 4.82
C ASN A 56 10.58 -5.81 3.33
N VAL A 57 10.50 -7.09 2.97
CA VAL A 57 10.29 -7.52 1.58
C VAL A 57 8.95 -7.01 1.06
N LEU A 58 7.88 -7.19 1.84
CA LEU A 58 6.53 -6.76 1.46
C LEU A 58 6.42 -5.23 1.39
N THR A 59 6.92 -4.53 2.41
CA THR A 59 6.85 -3.06 2.47
C THR A 59 7.67 -2.42 1.36
N SER A 60 8.88 -2.93 1.08
CA SER A 60 9.72 -2.41 0.00
C SER A 60 9.06 -2.58 -1.37
N GLU A 61 8.45 -3.73 -1.62
CA GLU A 61 7.76 -3.98 -2.87
C GLU A 61 6.46 -3.17 -2.99
N CYS A 62 5.71 -3.00 -1.90
CA CYS A 62 4.58 -2.07 -1.88
C CYS A 62 5.02 -0.65 -2.24
N ILE A 63 6.07 -0.13 -1.60
CA ILE A 63 6.65 1.19 -1.87
C ILE A 63 7.05 1.30 -3.35
N ASN A 64 7.71 0.28 -3.90
CA ASN A 64 8.06 0.23 -5.32
C ASN A 64 6.83 0.32 -6.23
N ARG A 65 5.73 -0.37 -5.90
CA ARG A 65 4.47 -0.28 -6.66
C ARG A 65 3.87 1.12 -6.61
N ILE A 66 3.93 1.80 -5.46
CA ILE A 66 3.47 3.20 -5.32
C ILE A 66 4.31 4.13 -6.19
N TYR A 67 5.64 3.98 -6.20
CA TYR A 67 6.50 4.73 -7.13
C TYR A 67 6.16 4.47 -8.60
N ASN A 68 5.63 3.28 -8.92
CA ASN A 68 5.17 2.90 -10.25
C ASN A 68 3.69 3.23 -10.51
N GLY A 69 3.05 4.03 -9.65
CA GLY A 69 1.70 4.58 -9.87
C GLY A 69 0.56 3.83 -9.19
N LEU A 70 0.85 2.90 -8.28
CA LEU A 70 -0.19 2.32 -7.42
C LEU A 70 -0.76 3.38 -6.46
N VAL A 71 -2.08 3.50 -6.42
CA VAL A 71 -2.82 4.38 -5.49
C VAL A 71 -3.71 3.57 -4.55
N ASP A 72 -4.32 2.50 -5.08
CA ASP A 72 -5.30 1.67 -4.37
C ASP A 72 -4.60 0.63 -3.49
N LEU A 73 -4.06 1.08 -2.35
CA LEU A 73 -3.21 0.27 -1.45
C LEU A 73 -3.90 -1.00 -0.96
N TRP A 74 -5.18 -0.90 -0.58
CA TRP A 74 -5.95 -2.01 -0.01
C TRP A 74 -6.41 -3.02 -1.05
N ASN A 75 -6.31 -2.68 -2.33
CA ASN A 75 -6.58 -3.59 -3.43
C ASN A 75 -5.31 -4.11 -4.14
N ASP A 76 -4.13 -3.85 -3.58
CA ASP A 76 -2.91 -4.54 -3.97
C ASP A 76 -2.53 -5.56 -2.90
N ARG A 77 -2.41 -6.83 -3.31
CA ARG A 77 -2.13 -7.94 -2.40
C ARG A 77 -0.86 -7.73 -1.57
N VAL A 78 0.18 -7.12 -2.16
CA VAL A 78 1.46 -6.91 -1.50
C VAL A 78 1.37 -5.78 -0.49
N CYS A 79 0.76 -4.65 -0.86
CA CYS A 79 0.53 -3.55 0.06
C CYS A 79 -0.41 -3.92 1.22
N LEU A 80 -1.43 -4.73 0.95
CA LEU A 80 -2.30 -5.26 1.98
C LEU A 80 -1.53 -6.12 2.98
N ALA A 81 -0.68 -7.04 2.49
CA ALA A 81 0.17 -7.87 3.36
C ALA A 81 1.19 -7.02 4.14
N ALA A 82 1.81 -6.03 3.49
CA ALA A 82 2.76 -5.11 4.11
C ALA A 82 2.12 -4.32 5.26
N ALA A 83 0.90 -3.81 5.08
CA ALA A 83 0.18 -3.10 6.13
C ALA A 83 -0.09 -3.97 7.35
N THR A 84 -0.36 -5.27 7.18
CA THR A 84 -0.58 -6.18 8.32
C THR A 84 0.64 -6.36 9.21
N CYS A 85 1.85 -6.22 8.66
CA CYS A 85 3.10 -6.44 9.41
C CYS A 85 3.84 -5.16 9.81
N GLN A 86 3.54 -4.03 9.16
CA GLN A 86 4.15 -2.73 9.42
C GLN A 86 3.21 -1.77 10.17
N GLY A 87 1.92 -2.02 10.11
CA GLY A 87 0.89 -1.08 10.53
C GLY A 87 0.29 -0.31 9.35
N THR A 88 -0.99 -0.01 9.48
CA THR A 88 -1.81 0.67 8.46
C THR A 88 -1.44 2.14 8.38
N GLU A 89 -1.22 2.81 9.52
CA GLU A 89 -0.93 4.24 9.57
C GLU A 89 0.39 4.54 8.87
N LYS A 90 1.42 3.73 9.17
CA LYS A 90 2.72 3.87 8.52
C LYS A 90 2.65 3.55 7.03
N THR A 91 1.88 2.55 6.62
CA THR A 91 1.75 2.18 5.21
C THR A 91 1.09 3.29 4.39
N VAL A 92 -0.01 3.87 4.89
CA VAL A 92 -0.64 5.04 4.25
C VAL A 92 0.26 6.26 4.32
N GLY A 93 0.93 6.51 5.44
CA GLY A 93 1.85 7.64 5.61
C GLY A 93 3.00 7.62 4.61
N ILE A 94 3.67 6.46 4.45
CA ILE A 94 4.69 6.29 3.41
C ILE A 94 4.08 6.49 2.02
N GLY A 95 2.90 5.93 1.75
CA GLY A 95 2.19 6.13 0.49
C GLY A 95 1.89 7.61 0.20
N ALA A 96 1.47 8.38 1.20
CA ALA A 96 1.19 9.81 1.11
C ALA A 96 2.47 10.64 0.86
N CYS A 97 3.62 10.18 1.36
CA CYS A 97 4.91 10.80 1.07
C CYS A 97 5.35 10.62 -0.39
N ILE A 98 4.86 9.59 -1.08
CA ILE A 98 5.21 9.26 -2.46
C ILE A 98 4.15 9.80 -3.44
N SER A 99 2.87 9.61 -3.11
CA SER A 99 1.74 9.88 -3.99
C SER A 99 0.82 10.96 -3.40
N PRO A 100 0.64 12.11 -4.09
CA PRO A 100 -0.28 13.14 -3.64
C PRO A 100 -1.75 12.67 -3.67
N GLU A 101 -2.08 11.65 -4.47
CA GLU A 101 -3.42 11.08 -4.50
C GLU A 101 -3.70 10.27 -3.23
N ILE A 102 -2.75 9.44 -2.80
CA ILE A 102 -2.84 8.75 -1.49
C ILE A 102 -2.91 9.78 -0.35
N ALA A 103 -2.09 10.85 -0.43
CA ALA A 103 -2.13 11.91 0.57
C ALA A 103 -3.50 12.63 0.64
N ALA A 104 -4.18 12.80 -0.50
CA ALA A 104 -5.49 13.43 -0.57
C ALA A 104 -6.62 12.52 -0.05
N LEU A 105 -6.52 11.21 -0.31
CA LEU A 105 -7.46 10.21 0.22
C LEU A 105 -7.28 10.02 1.73
N GLY A 106 -6.03 10.06 2.20
CA GLY A 106 -5.70 9.79 3.59
C GLY A 106 -6.02 8.36 4.00
N HIS A 107 -6.12 8.14 5.32
CA HIS A 107 -6.29 6.81 5.88
C HIS A 107 -7.70 6.22 5.61
N GLU A 108 -8.73 7.03 5.82
CA GLU A 108 -10.14 6.62 5.71
C GLU A 108 -10.70 6.69 4.28
N GLY A 109 -10.06 7.44 3.38
CA GLY A 109 -10.56 7.70 2.03
C GLY A 109 -10.09 6.69 0.97
N LEU A 110 -9.20 5.77 1.31
CA LEU A 110 -8.77 4.70 0.41
C LEU A 110 -9.96 3.76 0.10
N PRO A 111 -10.00 3.13 -1.09
CA PRO A 111 -11.09 2.21 -1.42
C PRO A 111 -11.10 0.98 -0.53
N THR A 112 -12.31 0.48 -0.24
CA THR A 112 -12.50 -0.80 0.46
C THR A 112 -11.92 -1.97 -0.32
N ILE A 113 -11.58 -3.05 0.39
CA ILE A 113 -11.03 -4.27 -0.19
C ILE A 113 -12.08 -4.90 -1.11
N LYS A 114 -11.76 -5.02 -2.40
CA LYS A 114 -12.65 -5.66 -3.38
C LYS A 114 -12.81 -7.13 -3.04
N SER A 115 -14.02 -7.64 -3.27
CA SER A 115 -14.38 -9.01 -2.93
C SER A 115 -13.50 -10.04 -3.63
N ASP A 116 -13.05 -9.78 -4.86
CA ASP A 116 -12.15 -10.68 -5.59
C ASP A 116 -10.79 -10.83 -4.89
N LEU A 117 -10.19 -9.73 -4.42
CA LEU A 117 -8.98 -9.77 -3.61
C LEU A 117 -9.22 -10.47 -2.27
N PHE A 118 -10.32 -10.16 -1.58
CA PHE A 118 -10.64 -10.79 -0.30
C PHE A 118 -10.83 -12.31 -0.41
N LEU A 119 -11.41 -12.79 -1.52
CA LEU A 119 -11.53 -14.22 -1.82
C LEU A 119 -10.17 -14.90 -2.02
N THR A 120 -9.11 -14.16 -2.34
CA THR A 120 -7.74 -14.70 -2.38
C THR A 120 -7.09 -14.86 -1.00
N ILE A 121 -7.73 -14.30 0.04
CA ILE A 121 -7.36 -14.47 1.46
C ILE A 121 -8.21 -15.59 2.06
N VAL A 122 -9.52 -15.54 1.82
CA VAL A 122 -10.50 -16.47 2.37
C VAL A 122 -10.94 -17.48 1.31
N THR A 123 -10.13 -18.53 1.14
CA THR A 123 -10.31 -19.56 0.09
C THR A 123 -11.57 -20.42 0.28
N ASP A 124 -12.11 -20.50 1.50
CA ASP A 124 -13.32 -21.28 1.83
C ASP A 124 -14.60 -20.43 1.90
N CYS A 125 -14.55 -19.17 1.45
CA CYS A 125 -15.71 -18.28 1.38
C CYS A 125 -16.68 -18.74 0.28
N ARG A 126 -17.51 -19.75 0.59
CA ARG A 126 -18.63 -20.19 -0.24
C ARG A 126 -19.94 -19.59 0.28
N THR A 127 -20.33 -18.45 -0.32
CA THR A 127 -21.70 -17.91 -0.53
C THR A 127 -22.73 -17.91 0.61
N ALA A 128 -22.40 -18.31 1.83
CA ALA A 128 -23.30 -18.25 2.96
C ALA A 128 -23.10 -16.93 3.74
N PRO A 129 -24.17 -16.16 4.02
CA PRO A 129 -24.11 -14.96 4.84
C PRO A 129 -23.39 -15.24 6.18
N GLY A 130 -22.40 -14.41 6.52
CA GLY A 130 -21.64 -14.52 7.78
C GLY A 130 -20.49 -15.54 7.79
N ARG A 131 -20.16 -16.20 6.67
CA ARG A 131 -19.08 -17.22 6.63
C ARG A 131 -17.75 -16.77 6.04
N CYS A 132 -17.67 -15.58 5.46
CA CYS A 132 -16.43 -15.08 4.87
C CYS A 132 -15.66 -14.32 5.94
N VAL A 133 -15.02 -15.10 6.81
CA VAL A 133 -14.18 -14.64 7.91
C VAL A 133 -12.74 -15.00 7.63
N VAL A 134 -11.81 -14.14 8.03
CA VAL A 134 -10.39 -14.45 8.06
C VAL A 134 -10.11 -15.26 9.32
N THR A 135 -9.65 -16.49 9.16
CA THR A 135 -9.10 -17.31 10.25
C THR A 135 -7.58 -17.09 10.38
N GLN A 136 -7.00 -17.51 11.50
CA GLN A 136 -5.55 -17.48 11.67
C GLN A 136 -4.80 -18.18 10.53
N GLN A 137 -5.23 -19.38 10.13
CA GLN A 137 -4.55 -20.13 9.07
C GLN A 137 -4.66 -19.41 7.72
N GLN A 138 -5.82 -18.85 7.40
CA GLN A 138 -6.00 -18.06 6.17
C GLN A 138 -5.13 -16.80 6.15
N TYR A 139 -4.98 -16.13 7.29
CA TYR A 139 -4.04 -15.01 7.41
C TYR A 139 -2.58 -15.45 7.18
N VAL A 140 -2.17 -16.55 7.81
CA VAL A 140 -0.83 -17.14 7.64
C VAL A 140 -0.56 -17.52 6.18
N ASP A 141 -1.52 -18.20 5.54
CA ASP A 141 -1.43 -18.62 4.15
C ASP A 141 -1.41 -17.41 3.20
N PHE A 142 -2.19 -16.37 3.51
CA PHE A 142 -2.17 -15.10 2.79
C PHE A 142 -0.79 -14.43 2.88
N PHE A 143 -0.24 -14.29 4.09
CA PHE A 143 1.04 -13.63 4.32
C PHE A 143 2.20 -14.36 3.62
N TYR A 144 2.38 -15.65 3.91
CA TYR A 144 3.45 -16.43 3.30
C TYR A 144 3.22 -16.71 1.81
N GLY A 145 1.96 -16.85 1.38
CA GLY A 145 1.62 -16.96 -0.03
C GLY A 145 2.01 -15.69 -0.81
N THR A 146 1.89 -14.51 -0.18
CA THR A 146 2.31 -13.25 -0.80
C THR A 146 3.83 -13.14 -0.88
N LEU A 147 4.56 -13.53 0.17
CA LEU A 147 6.03 -13.64 0.11
C LEU A 147 6.49 -14.63 -0.96
N SER A 148 5.81 -15.77 -1.08
CA SER A 148 6.11 -16.78 -2.11
C SER A 148 5.86 -16.25 -3.52
N LEU A 149 4.79 -15.46 -3.72
CA LEU A 149 4.49 -14.81 -5.00
C LEU A 149 5.59 -13.82 -5.42
N LEU A 150 6.27 -13.20 -4.45
CA LEU A 150 7.43 -12.34 -4.69
C LEU A 150 8.75 -13.13 -4.86
N GLY A 151 8.72 -14.46 -4.74
CA GLY A 151 9.93 -15.29 -4.76
C GLY A 151 10.85 -15.05 -3.57
N SER A 152 10.32 -14.60 -2.43
CA SER A 152 11.10 -14.37 -1.22
C SER A 152 11.72 -15.67 -0.71
N THR A 153 12.94 -15.57 -0.20
CA THR A 153 13.59 -16.62 0.60
C THR A 153 13.74 -16.21 2.07
N VAL A 154 13.24 -15.03 2.43
CA VAL A 154 13.21 -14.48 3.78
C VAL A 154 11.84 -14.74 4.37
N TRP A 155 11.82 -15.38 5.53
CA TRP A 155 10.61 -15.82 6.22
C TRP A 155 10.62 -15.34 7.66
N SER A 156 9.48 -14.85 8.12
CA SER A 156 9.24 -14.47 9.51
C SER A 156 8.98 -15.70 10.39
N ASP A 157 9.23 -15.57 11.69
CA ASP A 157 8.79 -16.56 12.66
C ASP A 157 7.26 -16.58 12.73
N LEU A 158 6.69 -17.77 12.52
CA LEU A 158 5.25 -17.96 12.47
C LEU A 158 4.59 -17.62 13.82
N GLN A 159 5.20 -18.03 14.94
CA GLN A 159 4.54 -17.95 16.24
C GLN A 159 4.69 -16.57 16.87
N SER A 160 5.91 -16.02 16.90
CA SER A 160 6.18 -14.74 17.56
C SER A 160 5.82 -13.53 16.70
N GLU A 161 5.94 -13.60 15.38
CA GLU A 161 5.67 -12.46 14.50
C GLU A 161 4.28 -12.59 13.84
N VAL A 162 4.10 -13.59 12.97
CA VAL A 162 2.89 -13.68 12.14
C VAL A 162 1.64 -13.85 12.99
N ILE A 163 1.64 -14.82 13.91
CA ILE A 163 0.50 -15.08 14.80
C ILE A 163 0.52 -14.13 16.01
N GLY A 164 1.63 -14.12 16.75
CA GLY A 164 1.70 -13.50 18.07
C GLY A 164 1.73 -11.97 18.06
N LEU A 165 2.16 -11.36 16.96
CA LEU A 165 2.26 -9.91 16.85
C LEU A 165 1.21 -9.36 15.87
N TRP A 166 1.26 -9.77 14.61
CA TRP A 166 0.45 -9.14 13.54
C TRP A 166 -1.00 -9.61 13.56
N TRP A 167 -1.24 -10.92 13.52
CA TRP A 167 -2.59 -11.47 13.58
C TRP A 167 -3.29 -11.14 14.89
N ALA A 168 -2.57 -11.26 16.01
CA ALA A 168 -3.08 -10.88 17.33
C ALA A 168 -3.53 -9.42 17.35
N SER A 169 -2.74 -8.50 16.80
CA SER A 169 -3.08 -7.07 16.79
C SER A 169 -4.32 -6.76 15.95
N ILE A 170 -4.51 -7.43 14.81
CA ILE A 170 -5.73 -7.29 13.98
C ILE A 170 -6.95 -7.81 14.76
N ARG A 171 -6.83 -8.97 15.41
CA ARG A 171 -7.91 -9.57 16.20
C ARG A 171 -8.28 -8.73 17.40
N ASP A 172 -7.30 -8.23 18.14
CA ASP A 172 -7.48 -7.44 19.34
C ASP A 172 -8.18 -6.12 19.00
N TRP A 173 -7.80 -5.49 17.87
CA TRP A 173 -8.50 -4.32 17.36
C TRP A 173 -9.93 -4.65 16.92
N ALA A 174 -10.14 -5.75 16.19
CA ALA A 174 -11.45 -6.15 15.68
C ALA A 174 -12.43 -6.54 16.80
N GLY A 175 -11.94 -7.12 17.90
CA GLY A 175 -12.76 -7.54 19.03
C GLY A 175 -13.69 -8.72 18.74
N THR A 176 -13.41 -9.52 17.70
CA THR A 176 -14.30 -10.57 17.18
C THR A 176 -13.94 -12.00 17.63
N GLY A 177 -12.91 -12.16 18.45
CA GLY A 177 -12.45 -13.46 18.94
C GLY A 177 -11.40 -14.09 18.01
N ASP A 178 -11.59 -15.36 17.62
CA ASP A 178 -10.58 -16.13 16.87
C ASP A 178 -10.64 -15.94 15.34
N VAL A 179 -11.69 -15.28 14.86
CA VAL A 179 -11.89 -15.01 13.43
C VAL A 179 -12.27 -13.54 13.23
N VAL A 180 -11.92 -12.98 12.07
CA VAL A 180 -12.21 -11.58 11.74
C VAL A 180 -13.13 -11.53 10.51
N PRO A 181 -14.40 -11.10 10.65
CA PRO A 181 -15.29 -10.90 9.51
C PRO A 181 -14.73 -9.90 8.50
N TYR A 182 -15.14 -10.02 7.22
CA TYR A 182 -14.75 -9.07 6.17
C TYR A 182 -14.86 -7.60 6.61
N GLY A 183 -16.02 -7.19 7.16
CA GLY A 183 -16.24 -5.80 7.55
C GLY A 183 -15.19 -5.31 8.56
N ASN A 184 -14.96 -6.08 9.63
CA ASN A 184 -13.93 -5.73 10.62
C ASN A 184 -12.51 -5.76 10.04
N PHE A 185 -12.23 -6.68 9.11
CA PHE A 185 -10.92 -6.77 8.47
C PHE A 185 -10.66 -5.57 7.57
N ASP A 186 -11.65 -5.17 6.76
CA ASP A 186 -11.63 -3.98 5.91
C ASP A 186 -11.53 -2.71 6.76
N ASP A 187 -12.38 -2.59 7.79
CA ASP A 187 -12.38 -1.47 8.74
C ASP A 187 -11.01 -1.29 9.42
N TRP A 188 -10.31 -2.39 9.75
CA TRP A 188 -8.98 -2.33 10.33
C TRP A 188 -8.00 -1.55 9.44
N PHE A 189 -8.06 -1.69 8.12
CA PHE A 189 -7.19 -0.93 7.20
C PHE A 189 -7.52 0.56 7.11
N HIS A 190 -8.75 0.95 7.42
CA HIS A 190 -9.22 2.33 7.30
C HIS A 190 -9.23 3.08 8.64
N PHE A 191 -9.26 2.36 9.77
CA PHE A 191 -9.51 2.95 11.08
C PHE A 191 -8.56 2.47 12.19
N SER A 192 -7.70 1.47 11.93
CA SER A 192 -6.65 1.15 12.90
C SER A 192 -5.51 2.17 12.79
N HIS A 193 -5.12 2.76 13.91
CA HIS A 193 -3.89 3.56 14.01
C HIS A 193 -2.72 2.64 14.41
N SER A 194 -2.56 1.56 13.64
CA SER A 194 -1.59 0.50 13.89
C SER A 194 -0.24 0.80 13.23
#